data_AF-A0A4R5IXD2-F1
#
_entry.id   AF-A0A4R5IXD2-F1
#
_cell.length_a   1.000
_cell.length_b   1.000
_cell.length_c   1.000
_cell.angle_alpha   90.00
_cell.angle_beta   90.00
_cell.angle_gamma   90.00
#
_symmetry.space_group_name_H-M   'P 1'
#
loop_
_entity.id
_entity.type
_entity.pdbx_description
1 polymer ?
#
loop_
_entity_poly.entity_id
_entity_poly.type
_entity_poly.pdbx_seq_one_letter_code
_entity_poly.pdbx_strand_id
1 'polypeptide(L)'
;MRSPTKSFRERSIAFFKLQNEVRETTERVHGHAIKRASNGDASYLAHVAVLIDALIDRSDARGRVICFASAAEFGLSLHHHGERCRQAAMLTGSDSIMVLYWAAVRRMHGHGSSVAKNAEMSEPLSGSRPANTAPAVNGNGEADTTWLHSERSSLCEKLHGDSRCANGHNALRPISGKHFRSVGESLISEAQVFQCSECEAIWTQYRHRSDPFAMWSIKNRR
;
A
#
# COMPACT_ATOMS: atom_id res chain seq x y z
N MET A 1 29.61 -9.39 27.19
CA MET A 1 28.28 -8.75 27.09
C MET A 1 28.29 -7.77 25.91
N ARG A 2 27.63 -8.08 24.78
CA ARG A 2 27.48 -7.11 23.67
C ARG A 2 26.39 -6.10 24.05
N SER A 3 26.72 -4.82 23.96
CA SER A 3 25.79 -3.74 24.32
C SER A 3 24.56 -3.75 23.39
N PRO A 4 23.32 -3.81 23.91
CA PRO A 4 22.09 -4.04 23.11
C PRO A 4 21.81 -2.94 22.07
N THR A 5 22.33 -1.73 22.30
CA THR A 5 22.14 -0.57 21.40
C THR A 5 22.92 -0.68 20.10
N LYS A 6 24.08 -1.36 20.08
CA LYS A 6 24.86 -1.59 18.86
C LYS A 6 24.12 -2.55 17.91
N SER A 7 23.52 -3.60 18.46
CA SER A 7 22.76 -4.60 17.70
C SER A 7 21.49 -4.04 17.04
N PHE A 8 20.81 -3.10 17.68
CA PHE A 8 19.63 -2.45 17.08
C PHE A 8 20.03 -1.56 15.91
N ARG A 9 21.06 -0.71 16.07
CA ARG A 9 21.54 0.19 15.02
C ARG A 9 22.04 -0.57 13.78
N GLU A 10 22.77 -1.66 13.99
CA GLU A 10 23.25 -2.54 12.91
C GLU A 10 22.08 -3.18 12.15
N ARG A 11 21.06 -3.67 12.86
CA ARG A 11 19.83 -4.21 12.25
C ARG A 11 19.07 -3.16 11.46
N SER A 12 18.94 -1.94 11.98
CA SER A 12 18.28 -0.83 11.30
C SER A 12 19.01 -0.42 10.01
N ILE A 13 20.35 -0.36 10.03
CA ILE A 13 21.13 -0.07 8.82
C ILE A 13 20.99 -1.20 7.79
N ALA A 14 21.05 -2.46 8.22
CA ALA A 14 20.89 -3.61 7.33
C ALA A 14 19.50 -3.64 6.69
N PHE A 15 18.46 -3.31 7.44
CA PHE A 15 17.10 -3.21 6.92
C PHE A 15 16.92 -2.02 5.97
N PHE A 16 17.53 -0.87 6.26
CA PHE A 16 17.52 0.27 5.34
C PHE A 16 18.20 -0.05 4.01
N LYS A 17 19.34 -0.75 4.03
CA LYS A 17 20.00 -1.24 2.81
C LYS A 17 19.10 -2.16 2.00
N LEU A 18 18.38 -3.05 2.67
CA LEU A 18 17.39 -3.93 2.02
C LEU A 18 16.24 -3.15 1.37
N GLN A 19 15.75 -2.10 2.03
CA GLN A 19 14.72 -1.24 1.44
C GLN A 19 15.23 -0.51 0.18
N ASN A 20 16.51 -0.11 0.16
CA ASN A 20 17.13 0.48 -1.03
C ASN A 20 17.27 -0.56 -2.16
N GLU A 21 17.66 -1.80 -1.86
CA GLU A 21 17.72 -2.87 -2.86
C GLU A 21 16.34 -3.16 -3.48
N VAL A 22 15.28 -3.16 -2.65
CA VAL A 22 13.90 -3.27 -3.13
C VAL A 22 13.56 -2.09 -4.03
N ARG A 23 13.92 -0.86 -3.63
CA ARG A 23 13.68 0.37 -4.41
C ARG A 23 14.34 0.30 -5.78
N GLU A 24 15.64 -0.01 -5.81
CA GLU A 24 16.41 -0.13 -7.05
C GLU A 24 15.84 -1.21 -7.97
N THR A 25 15.41 -2.33 -7.39
CA THR A 25 14.79 -3.43 -8.15
C THR A 25 13.45 -2.99 -8.74
N THR A 26 12.62 -2.33 -7.96
CA THR A 26 11.35 -1.77 -8.41
C THR A 26 11.56 -0.76 -9.53
N GLU A 27 12.46 0.21 -9.37
CA GLU A 27 12.75 1.23 -10.39
C GLU A 27 13.27 0.60 -11.68
N ARG A 28 14.12 -0.42 -11.58
CA ARG A 28 14.60 -1.18 -12.73
C ARG A 28 13.45 -1.86 -13.47
N VAL A 29 12.56 -2.55 -12.74
CA VAL A 29 11.39 -3.21 -13.33
C VAL A 29 10.45 -2.20 -13.98
N HIS A 30 10.19 -1.08 -13.31
CA HIS A 30 9.37 0.01 -13.81
C HIS A 30 9.93 0.59 -15.12
N GLY A 31 11.22 0.91 -15.15
CA GLY A 31 11.90 1.43 -16.33
C GLY A 31 11.87 0.44 -17.51
N HIS A 32 12.00 -0.86 -17.25
CA HIS A 32 11.84 -1.89 -18.29
C HIS A 32 10.40 -2.01 -18.78
N ALA A 33 9.42 -1.97 -17.88
CA ALA A 33 8.01 -2.04 -18.21
C ALA A 33 7.56 -0.83 -19.05
N ILE A 34 7.99 0.39 -18.71
CA ILE A 34 7.71 1.61 -19.51
C ILE A 34 8.29 1.49 -20.91
N LYS A 35 9.56 1.09 -21.05
CA LYS A 35 10.21 0.96 -22.36
C LYS A 35 9.51 -0.03 -23.29
N ARG A 36 8.81 -1.01 -22.71
CA ARG A 36 8.09 -2.06 -23.45
C ARG A 36 6.60 -1.76 -23.62
N ALA A 37 6.02 -0.95 -22.74
CA ALA A 37 4.66 -0.43 -22.83
C ALA A 37 4.62 0.77 -23.80
N SER A 38 4.83 0.48 -25.08
CA SER A 38 4.57 1.44 -26.15
C SER A 38 3.06 1.62 -26.28
N ASN A 39 2.55 2.82 -26.00
CA ASN A 39 1.15 3.23 -26.14
C ASN A 39 0.22 2.60 -25.09
N GLY A 40 -0.19 3.44 -24.14
CA GLY A 40 -0.96 3.01 -22.97
C GLY A 40 -2.21 2.23 -23.34
N ASP A 41 -2.28 0.98 -22.89
CA ASP A 41 -3.47 0.41 -22.29
C ASP A 41 -3.17 -0.93 -21.61
N ALA A 42 -3.86 -1.19 -20.50
CA ALA A 42 -4.06 -2.43 -19.71
C ALA A 42 -2.90 -3.43 -19.43
N SER A 43 -1.77 -3.34 -20.10
CA SER A 43 -0.68 -4.33 -20.11
C SER A 43 0.50 -3.99 -19.21
N TYR A 44 0.56 -2.79 -18.63
CA TYR A 44 1.69 -2.38 -17.79
C TYR A 44 1.87 -3.29 -16.57
N LEU A 45 0.82 -3.49 -15.76
CA LEU A 45 0.91 -4.36 -14.58
C LEU A 45 1.12 -5.83 -14.95
N ALA A 46 0.56 -6.27 -16.08
CA ALA A 46 0.81 -7.60 -16.62
C ALA A 46 2.29 -7.78 -17.02
N HIS A 47 2.90 -6.79 -17.68
CA HIS A 47 4.32 -6.80 -18.01
C HIS A 47 5.20 -6.76 -16.77
N VAL A 48 4.84 -5.95 -15.75
CA VAL A 48 5.55 -5.94 -14.46
C VAL A 48 5.47 -7.31 -13.80
N ALA A 49 4.30 -7.95 -13.77
CA ALA A 49 4.13 -9.28 -13.20
C ALA A 49 5.04 -10.31 -13.90
N VAL A 50 5.02 -10.36 -15.24
CA VAL A 50 5.89 -11.26 -16.01
C VAL A 50 7.38 -10.99 -15.76
N LEU A 51 7.79 -9.73 -15.67
CA LEU A 51 9.18 -9.37 -15.36
C LEU A 51 9.59 -9.81 -13.96
N ILE A 52 8.70 -9.67 -12.97
CA ILE A 52 8.97 -10.08 -11.60
C ILE A 52 9.00 -11.61 -11.48
N ASP A 53 8.08 -12.33 -12.11
CA ASP A 53 8.09 -13.80 -12.11
C ASP A 53 9.42 -14.33 -12.67
N ALA A 54 9.84 -13.81 -13.83
CA ALA A 54 11.13 -14.16 -14.44
C ALA A 54 12.34 -13.79 -13.56
N LEU A 55 12.24 -12.69 -12.81
CA LEU A 55 13.26 -12.30 -11.82
C LEU A 55 13.30 -13.25 -10.64
N ILE A 56 12.14 -13.66 -10.10
CA ILE A 56 12.05 -14.60 -8.98
C ILE A 56 12.66 -15.94 -9.38
N ASP A 57 12.34 -16.45 -10.58
CA ASP A 57 12.81 -17.77 -11.02
C ASP A 57 14.34 -17.83 -11.19
N ARG A 58 14.97 -16.75 -11.65
CA ARG A 58 16.43 -16.68 -11.86
C ARG A 58 17.24 -16.22 -10.66
N SER A 59 16.58 -15.71 -9.61
CA SER A 59 17.26 -15.14 -8.44
C SER A 59 17.67 -16.20 -7.42
N ASP A 60 18.70 -15.88 -6.65
CA ASP A 60 19.08 -16.59 -5.44
C ASP A 60 18.06 -16.38 -4.30
N ALA A 61 18.28 -17.00 -3.14
CA ALA A 61 17.33 -16.96 -2.03
C ALA A 61 17.01 -15.52 -1.56
N ARG A 62 18.03 -14.65 -1.47
CA ARG A 62 17.85 -13.24 -1.12
C ARG A 62 17.09 -12.49 -2.20
N GLY A 63 17.53 -12.61 -3.46
CA GLY A 63 16.95 -11.91 -4.60
C GLY A 63 15.48 -12.26 -4.82
N ARG A 64 15.08 -13.52 -4.58
CA ARG A 64 13.66 -13.94 -4.63
C ARG A 64 12.78 -13.14 -3.68
N VAL A 65 13.23 -12.95 -2.44
CA VAL A 65 12.47 -12.18 -1.44
C VAL A 65 12.43 -10.69 -1.79
N ILE A 66 13.53 -10.14 -2.32
CA ILE A 66 13.57 -8.75 -2.79
C ILE A 66 12.58 -8.55 -3.95
N CYS A 67 12.59 -9.43 -4.94
CA CYS A 67 11.67 -9.34 -6.08
C CYS A 67 10.20 -9.49 -5.65
N PHE A 68 9.93 -10.40 -4.70
CA PHE A 68 8.60 -10.55 -4.12
C PHE A 68 8.16 -9.30 -3.35
N ALA A 69 9.07 -8.66 -2.60
CA ALA A 69 8.80 -7.40 -1.94
C ALA A 69 8.57 -6.24 -2.93
N SER A 70 9.33 -6.19 -4.03
CA SER A 70 9.10 -5.23 -5.13
C SER A 70 7.73 -5.42 -5.78
N ALA A 71 7.26 -6.65 -5.98
CA ALA A 71 5.89 -6.91 -6.45
C ALA A 71 4.83 -6.37 -5.49
N ALA A 72 5.05 -6.52 -4.18
CA ALA A 72 4.15 -5.97 -3.18
C ALA A 72 4.10 -4.43 -3.26
N GLU A 73 5.21 -3.75 -3.60
CA GLU A 73 5.18 -2.30 -3.80
C GLU A 73 4.27 -1.91 -4.98
N PHE A 74 4.30 -2.67 -6.09
CA PHE A 74 3.39 -2.46 -7.23
C PHE A 74 1.94 -2.86 -6.96
N GLY A 75 1.62 -3.41 -5.79
CA GLY A 75 0.28 -3.93 -5.46
C GLY A 75 -0.06 -5.22 -6.21
N LEU A 76 0.94 -5.94 -6.73
CA LEU A 76 0.74 -7.22 -7.39
C LEU A 76 0.59 -8.34 -6.35
N SER A 77 -0.40 -9.20 -6.54
CA SER A 77 -0.53 -10.41 -5.74
C SER A 77 0.13 -11.58 -6.47
N LEU A 78 1.24 -12.07 -5.94
CA LEU A 78 1.99 -13.22 -6.47
C LEU A 78 1.81 -14.44 -5.56
N HIS A 79 0.56 -14.84 -5.30
CA HIS A 79 0.25 -15.93 -4.36
C HIS A 79 1.00 -17.23 -4.69
N HIS A 80 1.20 -17.54 -5.97
CA HIS A 80 1.93 -18.74 -6.42
C HIS A 80 3.41 -18.75 -6.00
N HIS A 81 4.03 -17.59 -5.80
CA HIS A 81 5.40 -17.48 -5.31
C HIS A 81 5.51 -17.36 -3.78
N GLY A 82 4.39 -17.21 -3.07
CA GLY A 82 4.37 -16.94 -1.63
C GLY A 82 5.14 -17.97 -0.79
N GLU A 83 4.91 -19.28 -1.01
CA GLU A 83 5.61 -20.33 -0.26
C GLU A 83 7.07 -20.48 -0.69
N ARG A 84 7.37 -20.36 -1.98
CA ARG A 84 8.74 -20.42 -2.50
C ARG A 84 9.59 -19.28 -1.92
N CYS A 85 9.04 -18.07 -1.82
CA CYS A 85 9.72 -16.93 -1.21
C CYS A 85 9.80 -17.03 0.31
N ARG A 86 8.84 -17.69 0.97
CA ARG A 86 8.93 -18.02 2.41
C ARG A 86 10.13 -18.93 2.69
N GLN A 87 10.24 -20.01 1.94
CA GLN A 87 11.35 -20.95 2.06
C GLN A 87 12.68 -20.27 1.75
N ALA A 88 12.73 -19.44 0.70
CA ALA A 88 13.92 -18.64 0.39
C ALA A 88 14.33 -17.72 1.56
N ALA A 89 13.37 -17.03 2.19
CA ALA A 89 13.63 -16.19 3.36
C ALA A 89 14.22 -17.01 4.53
N MET A 90 13.64 -18.18 4.82
CA MET A 90 14.15 -19.09 5.86
C MET A 90 15.57 -19.58 5.55
N LEU A 91 15.86 -19.92 4.29
CA LEU A 91 17.18 -20.36 3.84
C LEU A 91 18.27 -19.30 4.01
N THR A 92 17.94 -18.02 3.91
CA THR A 92 18.93 -16.95 4.14
C THR A 92 19.38 -16.84 5.60
N GLY A 93 18.58 -17.34 6.55
CA GLY A 93 18.84 -17.20 7.98
C GLY A 93 18.86 -15.75 8.49
N SER A 94 18.41 -14.79 7.69
CA SER A 94 18.49 -13.35 8.00
C SER A 94 17.17 -12.82 8.52
N ASP A 95 17.17 -12.32 9.76
CA ASP A 95 16.00 -11.69 10.38
C ASP A 95 15.41 -10.57 9.52
N SER A 96 16.26 -9.74 8.91
CA SER A 96 15.81 -8.61 8.10
C SER A 96 15.14 -9.06 6.79
N ILE A 97 15.58 -10.17 6.21
CA ILE A 97 14.93 -10.80 5.05
C ILE A 97 13.58 -11.40 5.45
N MET A 98 13.52 -12.08 6.60
CA MET A 98 12.25 -12.62 7.13
C MET A 98 11.24 -11.50 7.41
N VAL A 99 11.68 -10.40 8.03
CA VAL A 99 10.85 -9.21 8.25
C VAL A 99 10.37 -8.62 6.93
N LEU A 100 11.26 -8.53 5.93
CA LEU A 100 10.90 -8.03 4.60
C LEU A 100 9.83 -8.91 3.93
N TYR A 101 9.99 -10.23 3.97
CA TYR A 101 9.00 -11.18 3.45
C TYR A 101 7.62 -10.96 4.11
N TRP A 102 7.56 -10.94 5.44
CA TRP A 102 6.28 -10.75 6.14
C TRP A 102 5.68 -9.37 5.90
N ALA A 103 6.50 -8.33 5.76
CA ALA A 103 6.03 -7.00 5.37
C ALA A 103 5.38 -7.02 3.97
N ALA A 104 6.01 -7.69 3.00
CA ALA A 104 5.45 -7.85 1.66
C ALA A 104 4.14 -8.64 1.66
N VAL A 105 4.09 -9.77 2.39
CA VAL A 105 2.86 -10.58 2.55
C VAL A 105 1.72 -9.74 3.13
N ARG A 106 1.97 -8.99 4.21
CA ARG A 106 0.94 -8.11 4.82
C ARG A 106 0.42 -7.07 3.84
N ARG A 107 1.32 -6.45 3.07
CA ARG A 107 0.95 -5.46 2.04
C ARG A 107 0.06 -6.07 0.96
N MET A 108 0.40 -7.25 0.44
CA MET A 108 -0.40 -7.94 -0.60
C MET A 108 -1.81 -8.31 -0.10
N HIS A 109 -1.94 -8.79 1.14
CA HIS A 109 -3.25 -9.12 1.73
C HIS A 109 -4.12 -7.88 1.98
N GLY A 110 -3.50 -6.73 2.28
CA GLY A 110 -4.22 -5.46 2.42
C GLY A 110 -4.89 -4.98 1.12
N HIS A 111 -4.33 -5.34 -0.04
CA HIS A 111 -4.83 -4.92 -1.35
C HIS A 111 -5.99 -5.80 -1.88
N GLY A 112 -5.98 -7.11 -1.61
CA GLY A 112 -6.99 -8.05 -2.12
C GLY A 112 -8.41 -7.85 -1.56
N SER A 113 -8.55 -7.29 -0.36
CA SER A 113 -9.85 -7.09 0.29
C SER A 113 -10.68 -5.95 -0.32
N SER A 114 -10.05 -5.08 -1.12
CA SER A 114 -10.71 -3.92 -1.74
C SER A 114 -11.27 -4.18 -3.14
N VAL A 115 -10.79 -5.22 -3.84
CA VAL A 115 -11.22 -5.52 -5.23
C VAL A 115 -12.37 -6.52 -5.25
N ALA A 116 -12.38 -7.50 -4.34
CA ALA A 116 -13.46 -8.49 -4.24
C ALA A 116 -14.83 -7.86 -3.87
N LYS A 117 -14.85 -6.76 -3.11
CA LYS A 117 -16.11 -6.06 -2.75
C LYS A 117 -16.72 -5.23 -3.88
N ASN A 118 -15.99 -4.98 -4.97
CA ASN A 118 -16.51 -4.25 -6.13
C ASN A 118 -17.05 -5.17 -7.23
N ALA A 119 -16.88 -6.49 -7.11
CA ALA A 119 -17.35 -7.46 -8.09
C ALA A 119 -18.75 -8.03 -7.77
N GLU A 120 -19.28 -7.80 -6.57
CA GLU A 120 -20.59 -8.33 -6.13
C GLU A 120 -21.73 -7.30 -6.12
N MET A 121 -21.47 -6.07 -6.58
CA MET A 121 -22.48 -5.00 -6.64
C MET A 121 -22.69 -4.54 -8.09
N SER A 122 -23.01 -5.49 -8.97
CA SER A 122 -23.44 -5.20 -10.34
C SER A 122 -24.36 -6.31 -10.87
N GLU A 123 -25.50 -6.52 -10.21
CA GLU A 123 -26.70 -7.02 -10.88
C GLU A 123 -27.95 -6.39 -10.24
N PRO A 124 -28.82 -5.70 -11.00
CA PRO A 124 -30.05 -5.13 -10.50
C PRO A 124 -31.24 -6.02 -10.91
N LEU A 125 -31.95 -6.63 -9.96
CA LEU A 125 -33.33 -7.05 -10.18
C LEU A 125 -34.19 -6.89 -8.91
N SER A 126 -35.25 -6.12 -9.11
CA SER A 126 -36.46 -5.86 -8.30
C SER A 126 -36.85 -6.89 -7.24
N GLY A 127 -37.27 -6.38 -6.08
CA GLY A 127 -38.29 -7.06 -5.27
C GLY A 127 -38.30 -6.72 -3.78
N SER A 128 -39.24 -5.84 -3.39
CA SER A 128 -39.99 -5.87 -2.12
C SER A 128 -39.43 -5.18 -0.86
N ARG A 129 -40.23 -4.22 -0.38
CA ARG A 129 -40.21 -3.51 0.93
C ARG A 129 -40.46 -4.48 2.10
N PRO A 130 -39.95 -4.20 3.32
CA PRO A 130 -40.79 -3.51 4.34
C PRO A 130 -39.95 -2.50 5.16
N ALA A 131 -40.40 -1.26 5.42
CA ALA A 131 -41.28 -0.80 6.50
C ALA A 131 -40.98 -1.42 7.89
N ASN A 132 -40.59 -0.55 8.84
CA ASN A 132 -40.68 -0.62 10.32
C ASN A 132 -39.33 -0.33 11.01
N THR A 133 -39.17 0.46 12.07
CA THR A 133 -39.96 1.45 12.82
C THR A 133 -38.93 2.13 13.73
N ALA A 134 -38.96 3.45 13.93
CA ALA A 134 -38.21 4.11 15.00
C ALA A 134 -38.94 3.93 16.34
N PRO A 135 -38.21 3.92 17.48
CA PRO A 135 -38.49 4.92 18.52
C PRO A 135 -37.19 5.47 19.13
N ALA A 136 -37.01 6.80 19.23
CA ALA A 136 -37.49 7.71 20.29
C ALA A 136 -36.72 7.60 21.62
N VAL A 137 -35.78 8.54 21.78
CA VAL A 137 -35.45 9.37 22.96
C VAL A 137 -35.83 8.84 24.35
N ASN A 138 -34.83 8.77 25.25
CA ASN A 138 -34.89 9.38 26.58
C ASN A 138 -33.47 9.70 27.06
N GLY A 139 -33.24 10.99 27.37
CA GLY A 139 -32.01 11.47 27.98
C GLY A 139 -32.01 11.30 29.49
N ASN A 140 -30.81 11.36 30.07
CA ASN A 140 -30.51 12.14 31.26
C ASN A 140 -28.99 12.30 31.33
N GLY A 141 -28.56 13.56 31.43
CA GLY A 141 -27.18 13.97 31.27
C GLY A 141 -26.34 13.71 32.51
N GLU A 142 -25.09 13.36 32.25
CA GLU A 142 -23.95 13.81 33.05
C GLU A 142 -22.84 14.17 32.06
N ALA A 143 -22.49 15.46 32.08
CA ALA A 143 -21.46 16.03 31.26
C ALA A 143 -20.11 15.53 31.76
N ASP A 144 -19.50 14.59 31.04
CA ASP A 144 -18.08 14.30 31.23
C ASP A 144 -17.35 14.24 29.88
N THR A 145 -16.83 15.41 29.53
CA THR A 145 -15.66 15.72 28.73
C THR A 145 -14.88 14.53 28.14
N THR A 146 -15.43 13.87 27.13
CA THR A 146 -14.67 12.96 26.28
C THR A 146 -14.85 13.43 24.85
N TRP A 147 -13.94 14.29 24.40
CA TRP A 147 -13.77 14.61 22.99
C TRP A 147 -13.41 13.31 22.29
N LEU A 148 -14.42 12.66 21.70
CA LEU A 148 -14.27 11.47 20.88
C LEU A 148 -13.24 11.77 19.79
N HIS A 149 -12.02 11.27 19.96
CA HIS A 149 -11.15 10.97 18.85
C HIS A 149 -12.01 10.26 17.82
N SER A 150 -12.25 10.87 16.65
CA SER A 150 -12.86 10.15 15.53
C SER A 150 -12.01 8.92 15.29
N GLU A 151 -12.51 7.77 15.73
CA GLU A 151 -11.87 6.49 15.49
C GLU A 151 -11.71 6.38 13.98
N ARG A 152 -10.45 6.34 13.54
CA ARG A 152 -10.16 6.20 12.11
C ARG A 152 -10.73 4.87 11.69
N SER A 153 -11.37 4.84 10.52
CA SER A 153 -11.78 3.55 9.98
C SER A 153 -10.55 2.64 9.80
N SER A 154 -10.74 1.34 9.97
CA SER A 154 -9.65 0.36 9.83
C SER A 154 -8.92 0.46 8.49
N LEU A 155 -9.58 0.97 7.44
CA LEU A 155 -8.97 1.25 6.13
C LEU A 155 -7.95 2.41 6.20
N CYS A 156 -8.31 3.49 6.89
CA CYS A 156 -7.40 4.62 7.12
C CYS A 156 -6.23 4.23 8.04
N GLU A 157 -6.44 3.36 9.02
CA GLU A 157 -5.35 2.84 9.85
C GLU A 157 -4.37 1.99 9.06
N LYS A 158 -4.88 1.12 8.17
CA LYS A 158 -4.04 0.33 7.26
C LYS A 158 -3.24 1.22 6.32
N LEU A 159 -3.87 2.24 5.73
CA LEU A 159 -3.18 3.21 4.88
C LEU A 159 -2.16 4.05 5.66
N HIS A 160 -2.41 4.33 6.94
CA HIS A 160 -1.45 5.01 7.80
C HIS A 160 -0.23 4.13 8.10
N GLY A 161 -0.44 2.82 8.32
CA GLY A 161 0.63 1.84 8.47
C GLY A 161 1.40 1.56 7.18
N ASP A 162 0.75 1.73 6.02
CA ASP A 162 1.33 1.55 4.70
C ASP A 162 1.09 2.77 3.79
N SER A 163 1.70 3.89 4.17
CA SER A 163 1.51 5.18 3.48
C SER A 163 2.14 5.24 2.08
N ARG A 164 2.87 4.21 1.65
CA ARG A 164 3.56 4.16 0.35
C ARG A 164 3.01 3.01 -0.50
N CYS A 165 1.78 3.18 -0.95
CA CYS A 165 1.10 2.28 -1.87
C CYS A 165 0.68 3.01 -3.14
N ALA A 166 0.68 2.31 -4.28
CA ALA A 166 0.31 2.88 -5.58
C ALA A 166 -1.09 3.51 -5.55
N ASN A 167 -2.02 2.86 -4.82
CA ASN A 167 -3.40 3.27 -4.64
C ASN A 167 -3.73 3.28 -3.15
N GLY A 168 -4.45 4.30 -2.68
CA GLY A 168 -5.03 4.30 -1.34
C GLY A 168 -6.18 3.29 -1.23
N HIS A 169 -7.00 3.38 -0.19
CA HIS A 169 -8.17 2.51 -0.07
C HIS A 169 -9.37 3.03 -0.88
N ASN A 170 -10.31 2.14 -1.20
CA ASN A 170 -11.50 2.43 -2.02
C ASN A 170 -12.46 3.51 -1.48
N ALA A 171 -12.50 3.70 -0.16
CA ALA A 171 -13.31 4.76 0.47
C ALA A 171 -12.75 6.19 0.31
N LEU A 172 -11.59 6.37 -0.35
CA LEU A 172 -11.05 7.70 -0.64
C LEU A 172 -11.74 8.30 -1.88
N ARG A 173 -12.19 9.56 -1.75
CA ARG A 173 -12.75 10.36 -2.83
C ARG A 173 -11.94 11.64 -3.01
N PRO A 174 -11.54 12.00 -4.24
CA PRO A 174 -10.80 13.24 -4.46
C PRO A 174 -11.70 14.44 -4.14
N ILE A 175 -11.22 15.32 -3.26
CA ILE A 175 -11.89 16.59 -2.92
C ILE A 175 -11.17 17.80 -3.53
N SER A 176 -10.00 17.58 -4.13
CA SER A 176 -9.27 18.61 -4.88
C SER A 176 -8.95 18.13 -6.29
N GLY A 177 -8.71 19.11 -7.17
CA GLY A 177 -8.00 18.88 -8.43
C GLY A 177 -6.56 18.40 -8.18
N LYS A 178 -5.91 17.98 -9.26
CA LYS A 178 -4.49 17.62 -9.28
C LYS A 178 -3.65 18.89 -9.32
N HIS A 179 -2.73 19.04 -8.39
CA HIS A 179 -1.82 20.17 -8.34
C HIS A 179 -0.41 19.70 -8.67
N PHE A 180 0.23 20.32 -9.66
CA PHE A 180 1.60 19.98 -10.03
C PHE A 180 2.55 21.00 -9.44
N ARG A 181 3.62 20.54 -8.79
CA ARG A 181 4.71 21.37 -8.28
C ARG A 181 6.03 20.86 -8.82
N SER A 182 6.83 21.77 -9.39
CA SER A 182 8.24 21.50 -9.68
C SER A 182 9.02 21.56 -8.37
N VAL A 183 9.71 20.48 -8.03
CA VAL A 183 10.62 20.42 -6.89
C VAL A 183 12.04 20.32 -7.45
N GLY A 184 12.75 21.45 -7.56
CA GLY A 184 14.03 21.50 -8.28
C GLY A 184 13.87 21.58 -9.80
N GLU A 185 14.95 21.31 -10.53
CA GLU A 185 15.07 21.58 -11.98
C GLU A 185 14.23 20.65 -12.90
N SER A 186 13.80 19.47 -12.42
CA SER A 186 13.12 18.49 -13.30
C SER A 186 12.08 17.58 -12.63
N LEU A 187 11.91 17.64 -11.29
CA LEU A 187 11.00 16.75 -10.56
C LEU A 187 9.59 17.34 -10.51
N ILE A 188 8.65 16.80 -11.29
CA ILE A 188 7.23 17.17 -11.22
C ILE A 188 6.54 16.25 -10.21
N SER A 189 6.13 16.83 -9.09
CA SER A 189 5.27 16.19 -8.09
C SER A 189 3.80 16.57 -8.34
N GLU A 190 2.94 15.57 -8.47
CA GLU A 190 1.49 15.70 -8.46
C GLU A 190 1.00 15.52 -7.02
N ALA A 191 0.23 16.48 -6.51
CA ALA A 191 -0.43 16.41 -5.23
C ALA A 191 -1.95 16.47 -5.42
N GLN A 192 -2.68 15.56 -4.79
CA GLN A 192 -4.14 15.53 -4.81
C GLN A 192 -4.69 15.20 -3.42
N VAL A 193 -5.72 15.92 -3.00
CA VAL A 193 -6.35 15.74 -1.69
C VAL A 193 -7.58 14.86 -1.83
N PHE A 194 -7.70 13.92 -0.91
CA PHE A 194 -8.79 12.96 -0.82
C PHE A 194 -9.45 13.05 0.56
N GLN A 195 -10.74 12.75 0.62
CA GLN A 195 -11.48 12.55 1.85
C GLN A 195 -11.96 11.10 1.91
N CYS A 196 -11.80 10.47 3.07
CA CYS A 196 -12.40 9.18 3.34
C CYS A 196 -13.91 9.35 3.57
N SER A 197 -14.74 8.60 2.84
CA SER A 197 -16.20 8.63 3.03
C SER A 197 -16.68 7.93 4.30
N GLU A 198 -15.84 7.14 4.98
CA GLU A 198 -16.22 6.41 6.20
C GLU A 198 -15.91 7.16 7.50
N CYS A 199 -14.79 7.88 7.54
CA CYS A 199 -14.31 8.55 8.77
C CYS A 199 -13.93 10.02 8.55
N GLU A 200 -14.27 10.56 7.37
CA GLU A 200 -14.00 11.95 6.95
C GLU A 200 -12.53 12.38 6.98
N ALA A 201 -11.59 11.44 7.19
CA ALA A 201 -10.16 11.71 7.23
C ALA A 201 -9.66 12.32 5.92
N ILE A 202 -8.85 13.38 6.02
CA ILE A 202 -8.28 14.07 4.86
C ILE A 202 -6.87 13.54 4.59
N TRP A 203 -6.70 12.98 3.41
CA TRP A 203 -5.47 12.42 2.90
C TRP A 203 -4.92 13.26 1.76
N THR A 204 -3.60 13.41 1.69
CA THR A 204 -2.91 13.99 0.54
C THR A 204 -2.08 12.91 -0.13
N GLN A 205 -2.35 12.68 -1.40
CA GLN A 205 -1.56 11.83 -2.26
C GLN A 205 -0.48 12.67 -2.95
N TYR A 206 0.77 12.23 -2.89
CA TYR A 206 1.88 12.78 -3.66
C TYR A 206 2.38 11.72 -4.63
N ARG A 207 2.33 11.98 -5.92
CA ARG A 207 2.90 11.14 -6.97
C ARG A 207 4.04 11.87 -7.62
N HIS A 208 5.17 11.20 -7.81
CA HIS A 208 6.26 11.77 -8.57
C HIS A 208 6.29 11.13 -9.96
N ARG A 209 6.54 11.90 -11.03
CA ARG A 209 6.53 11.34 -12.40
C ARG A 209 7.53 10.20 -12.62
N SER A 210 8.61 10.16 -11.84
CA SER A 210 9.61 9.10 -11.86
C SER A 210 9.45 8.06 -10.76
N ASP A 211 8.47 8.22 -9.86
CA ASP A 211 8.17 7.24 -8.80
C ASP A 211 6.86 6.53 -9.16
N PRO A 212 6.85 5.19 -9.33
CA PRO A 212 5.61 4.45 -9.58
C PRO A 212 4.65 4.51 -8.37
N PHE A 213 5.08 5.02 -7.23
CA PHE A 213 4.30 5.07 -6.00
C PHE A 213 3.73 6.44 -5.70
N ALA A 214 2.54 6.40 -5.10
CA ALA A 214 2.03 7.51 -4.35
C ALA A 214 2.52 7.43 -2.89
N MET A 215 2.90 8.58 -2.35
CA MET A 215 3.06 8.77 -0.91
C MET A 215 1.77 9.40 -0.37
N TRP A 216 1.21 8.81 0.68
CA TRP A 216 -0.02 9.26 1.32
C TRP A 216 0.31 9.90 2.67
N SER A 217 -0.18 11.11 2.92
CA SER A 217 -0.11 11.73 4.23
C SER A 217 -1.50 12.11 4.73
N ILE A 218 -1.76 11.90 6.02
CA ILE A 218 -3.02 12.32 6.64
C ILE A 218 -2.80 13.64 7.37
N LYS A 219 -3.73 14.59 7.21
CA LYS A 219 -3.82 15.73 8.13
C LYS A 219 -4.86 15.39 9.19
N ASN A 220 -4.43 15.22 10.45
CA ASN A 220 -5.36 15.25 11.55
C ASN A 220 -6.02 16.64 11.58
N ARG A 221 -7.35 16.71 11.61
CA ARG A 221 -8.03 17.96 12.01
C ARG A 221 -7.50 18.32 13.40
N ARG A 222 -6.86 19.48 13.51
CA ARG A 222 -6.65 20.14 14.79
C ARG A 222 -7.96 20.77 15.24
#